data_AF-A0A0Q9NFL1-F1
#
_entry.id   AF-A0A0Q9NFL1-F1
#
_cell.length_a   1.000
_cell.length_b   1.000
_cell.length_c   1.000
_cell.angle_alpha   90.00
_cell.angle_beta   90.00
_cell.angle_gamma   90.00
#
_symmetry.space_group_name_H-M   'P 1'
#
loop_
_entity.id
_entity.type
_entity.pdbx_description
1 polymer ?
#
loop_
_entity_poly.entity_id
_entity_poly.type
_entity_poly.pdbx_seq_one_letter_code
_entity_poly.pdbx_strand_id
1 'polypeptide(L)'
;MATYTHPLDPGFTITQFFATFPGGFNPAGGHTGEDDGVGVGTPVRAPGDGWIEFEGWAKPGNPWLLVPDMAGVVCVVNCGEEEPTFIKGHLVRTVVNQGQWVKRGEIIAYSGDTRSQSGAKFAPHLHWECMPPRWNINNGTYGRVDPYRYVKGHFSATPDATQLEPTKPNHRKNGPQVSFQRSRPELGGPETIVREIPPNNLEVFTGWTEGQEITQAGITDNRWYVDDIGYSWFGNFLVRSTDGLTDLTPRVELPTNARLAGPLGANIRREAAAAADIVDAVGGGLAQVVLAYVHGEPVTGTDGVANDVWFVLDKGFAWSGGFESQSVVGLADLTIVPPMPAPPVESPVVPAFAFLNGIDVASYQEAAALNTLAVDFYIIKATEGGGGWADKALASNLAEARLTGRPVGFYHYARPLADTGNTARAEAESFLAAVKPHLVAGDRVFLDWEAENQHRTDWALEWLDIVAEATKSTPAIYLNAAAINGPRDNPHDWSSVEAKYPLWYAGGKHYDEQTGFTPLAVELTQVGWAAGVIMWQYTAKGRLNGYDGDLDLNVWYGTAQDWLDGGAKAPLHEPAPNPPVVTPPPPATDDEADLLGRFTEFLGKKWIAEFLNRENN
;
A
#
# COMPACT_ATOMS: atom_id res chain seq x y z
N MET A 1 -32.28 -14.94 -9.44
CA MET A 1 -31.20 -15.87 -9.03
C MET A 1 -31.14 -15.86 -7.52
N ALA A 2 -30.78 -16.97 -6.85
CA ALA A 2 -30.68 -16.96 -5.39
C ALA A 2 -29.50 -16.08 -4.95
N THR A 3 -29.79 -15.03 -4.16
CA THR A 3 -28.79 -14.06 -3.69
C THR A 3 -27.88 -14.69 -2.62
N TYR A 4 -28.42 -15.58 -1.78
CA TYR A 4 -27.71 -16.23 -0.67
C TYR A 4 -27.93 -17.74 -0.62
N THR A 5 -26.98 -18.47 -0.03
CA THR A 5 -26.97 -19.93 0.11
C THR A 5 -26.96 -20.38 1.56
N HIS A 6 -27.48 -21.57 1.81
CA HIS A 6 -27.50 -22.17 3.14
C HIS A 6 -26.06 -22.40 3.63
N PRO A 7 -25.77 -22.14 4.92
CA PRO A 7 -24.42 -22.32 5.46
C PRO A 7 -23.98 -23.79 5.56
N LEU A 8 -24.92 -24.73 5.43
CA LEU A 8 -24.66 -26.17 5.44
C LEU A 8 -24.99 -26.81 4.09
N ASP A 9 -24.24 -27.86 3.76
CA ASP A 9 -24.58 -28.80 2.69
C ASP A 9 -25.89 -29.55 3.04
N PRO A 10 -26.64 -30.10 2.06
CA PRO A 10 -27.91 -30.79 2.33
C PRO A 10 -27.74 -32.03 3.23
N GLY A 11 -28.79 -32.40 3.96
CA GLY A 11 -28.85 -33.67 4.72
C GLY A 11 -28.85 -33.54 6.24
N PHE A 12 -29.05 -32.33 6.78
CA PHE A 12 -29.30 -32.09 8.20
C PHE A 12 -30.80 -32.14 8.51
N THR A 13 -31.13 -32.19 9.81
CA THR A 13 -32.51 -32.03 10.30
C THR A 13 -32.63 -30.70 11.00
N ILE A 14 -33.63 -29.90 10.63
CA ILE A 14 -33.98 -28.69 11.39
C ILE A 14 -34.49 -29.15 12.77
N THR A 15 -33.78 -28.73 13.81
CA THR A 15 -34.09 -29.05 15.21
C THR A 15 -34.96 -27.99 15.88
N GLN A 16 -34.86 -26.73 15.45
CA GLN A 16 -35.73 -25.65 15.90
C GLN A 16 -35.86 -24.56 14.84
N PHE A 17 -37.10 -24.20 14.52
CA PHE A 17 -37.40 -23.17 13.52
C PHE A 17 -37.36 -21.76 14.12
N PHE A 18 -37.05 -20.77 13.28
CA PHE A 18 -37.23 -19.36 13.58
C PHE A 18 -38.64 -19.05 14.15
N ALA A 19 -38.70 -18.09 15.08
CA ALA A 19 -39.92 -17.62 15.76
C ALA A 19 -40.72 -18.67 16.55
N THR A 20 -40.14 -19.85 16.80
CA THR A 20 -40.76 -20.87 17.67
C THR A 20 -40.41 -20.64 19.15
N PHE A 21 -41.23 -21.20 20.04
CA PHE A 21 -41.03 -21.20 21.50
C PHE A 21 -40.72 -19.82 22.13
N PRO A 22 -41.63 -18.83 22.02
CA PRO A 22 -41.45 -17.53 22.67
C PRO A 22 -41.40 -17.64 24.20
N GLY A 23 -40.48 -16.89 24.81
CA GLY A 23 -40.23 -16.90 26.26
C GLY A 23 -39.02 -17.74 26.69
N GLY A 24 -38.63 -17.60 27.96
CA GLY A 24 -37.38 -18.17 28.47
C GLY A 24 -36.17 -17.36 27.99
N PHE A 25 -35.26 -18.00 27.25
CA PHE A 25 -34.10 -17.34 26.64
C PHE A 25 -34.43 -16.65 25.31
N ASN A 26 -35.57 -16.99 24.69
CA ASN A 26 -36.01 -16.39 23.44
C ASN A 26 -36.77 -15.08 23.70
N PRO A 27 -36.66 -14.08 22.79
CA PRO A 27 -37.47 -12.87 22.86
C PRO A 27 -38.96 -13.16 22.62
N ALA A 28 -39.79 -12.11 22.76
CA ALA A 28 -41.25 -12.20 22.65
C ALA A 28 -41.73 -12.77 21.29
N GLY A 29 -40.97 -12.56 20.24
CA GLY A 29 -41.22 -13.08 18.89
C GLY A 29 -40.68 -14.50 18.65
N GLY A 30 -40.08 -15.14 19.65
CA GLY A 30 -39.55 -16.51 19.54
C GLY A 30 -38.08 -16.57 19.15
N HIS A 31 -37.64 -17.79 18.83
CA HIS A 31 -36.27 -18.11 18.45
C HIS A 31 -35.71 -17.18 17.35
N THR A 32 -34.52 -16.62 17.55
CA THR A 32 -33.93 -15.57 16.69
C THR A 32 -33.24 -16.09 15.43
N GLY A 33 -32.99 -17.40 15.36
CA GLY A 33 -32.37 -18.06 14.23
C GLY A 33 -33.04 -19.38 13.89
N GLU A 34 -32.31 -20.18 13.11
CA GLU A 34 -32.63 -21.56 12.78
C GLU A 34 -31.58 -22.47 13.40
N ASP A 35 -32.00 -23.60 13.99
CA ASP A 35 -31.10 -24.60 14.54
C ASP A 35 -31.08 -25.86 13.68
N ASP A 36 -29.96 -26.10 13.02
CA ASP A 36 -29.76 -27.26 12.16
C ASP A 36 -28.93 -28.32 12.87
N GLY A 37 -29.52 -29.48 13.16
CA GLY A 37 -28.87 -30.59 13.84
C GLY A 37 -27.78 -31.22 12.97
N VAL A 38 -26.52 -31.03 13.37
CA VAL A 38 -25.32 -31.53 12.68
C VAL A 38 -24.24 -31.92 13.69
N GLY A 39 -23.38 -32.87 13.33
CA GLY A 39 -22.25 -33.28 14.18
C GLY A 39 -21.24 -32.14 14.37
N VAL A 40 -20.54 -32.13 15.50
CA VAL A 40 -19.38 -31.25 15.74
C VAL A 40 -18.34 -31.44 14.63
N GLY A 41 -17.80 -30.35 14.09
CA GLY A 41 -16.83 -30.40 12.99
C GLY A 41 -17.48 -30.45 11.60
N THR A 42 -18.79 -30.19 11.46
CA THR A 42 -19.42 -30.06 10.14
C THR A 42 -19.02 -28.72 9.51
N PRO A 43 -18.55 -28.66 8.25
CA PRO A 43 -18.19 -27.40 7.60
C PRO A 43 -19.36 -26.41 7.54
N VAL A 44 -19.08 -25.16 7.92
CA VAL A 44 -20.04 -24.04 7.86
C VAL A 44 -19.53 -23.03 6.83
N ARG A 45 -20.37 -22.71 5.85
CA ARG A 45 -20.04 -21.89 4.69
C ARG A 45 -20.58 -20.46 4.79
N ALA A 46 -19.92 -19.52 4.11
CA ALA A 46 -20.40 -18.16 3.93
C ALA A 46 -21.71 -18.15 3.10
N PRO A 47 -22.83 -17.60 3.62
CA PRO A 47 -24.09 -17.51 2.88
C PRO A 47 -24.05 -16.57 1.67
N GLY A 48 -23.14 -15.59 1.68
CA GLY A 48 -22.94 -14.58 0.65
C GLY A 48 -21.51 -14.06 0.66
N ASP A 49 -21.15 -13.25 -0.33
CA ASP A 49 -19.90 -12.50 -0.33
C ASP A 49 -19.96 -11.44 0.78
N GLY A 50 -18.86 -11.18 1.49
CA GLY A 50 -18.86 -10.17 2.55
C GLY A 50 -17.62 -10.16 3.43
N TRP A 51 -17.59 -9.22 4.36
CA TRP A 51 -16.56 -9.12 5.39
C TRP A 51 -16.94 -9.96 6.61
N ILE A 52 -15.95 -10.60 7.24
CA ILE A 52 -16.09 -11.16 8.58
C ILE A 52 -16.07 -9.99 9.57
N GLU A 53 -17.25 -9.55 9.97
CA GLU A 53 -17.41 -8.44 10.92
C GLU A 53 -16.95 -8.86 12.33
N PHE A 54 -17.08 -10.15 12.65
CA PHE A 54 -16.63 -10.70 13.91
C PHE A 54 -16.40 -12.20 13.86
N GLU A 55 -15.38 -12.66 14.58
CA GLU A 55 -15.14 -14.06 14.87
C GLU A 55 -14.67 -14.23 16.32
N GLY A 56 -15.15 -15.29 16.99
CA GLY A 56 -14.69 -15.66 18.32
C GLY A 56 -15.81 -15.72 19.35
N TRP A 57 -15.44 -15.72 20.64
CA TRP A 57 -16.42 -15.79 21.72
C TRP A 57 -17.24 -14.51 21.81
N ALA A 58 -18.56 -14.64 21.75
CA ALA A 58 -19.47 -13.52 21.98
C ALA A 58 -19.16 -12.86 23.34
N LYS A 59 -19.13 -11.53 23.36
CA LYS A 59 -18.84 -10.73 24.57
C LYS A 59 -20.09 -9.99 25.05
N PRO A 60 -20.22 -9.70 26.36
CA PRO A 60 -21.29 -8.83 26.85
C PRO A 60 -21.29 -7.47 26.14
N GLY A 61 -22.48 -6.98 25.78
CA GLY A 61 -22.63 -5.71 25.06
C GLY A 61 -22.24 -5.75 23.58
N ASN A 62 -22.13 -6.95 22.97
CA ASN A 62 -21.88 -7.05 21.53
C ASN A 62 -22.98 -6.37 20.69
N PRO A 63 -22.62 -5.79 19.53
CA PRO A 63 -23.55 -5.01 18.71
C PRO A 63 -24.67 -5.85 18.09
N TRP A 64 -24.50 -7.18 18.05
CA TRP A 64 -25.49 -8.11 17.52
C TRP A 64 -26.48 -8.56 18.59
N LEU A 65 -26.45 -8.08 19.84
CA LEU A 65 -27.39 -8.47 20.91
C LEU A 65 -27.40 -9.99 21.19
N LEU A 66 -26.31 -10.68 20.90
CA LEU A 66 -26.14 -12.10 21.22
C LEU A 66 -25.97 -12.25 22.73
N VAL A 67 -26.59 -13.27 23.31
CA VAL A 67 -26.35 -13.62 24.71
C VAL A 67 -25.03 -14.40 24.77
N PRO A 68 -23.95 -13.87 25.39
CA PRO A 68 -22.64 -14.51 25.39
C PRO A 68 -22.66 -15.95 25.90
N ASP A 69 -23.45 -16.19 26.95
CA ASP A 69 -23.64 -17.50 27.56
C ASP A 69 -24.48 -18.46 26.71
N MET A 70 -25.01 -18.04 25.57
CA MET A 70 -25.77 -18.92 24.69
C MET A 70 -25.12 -19.04 23.32
N ALA A 71 -24.53 -17.97 22.78
CA ALA A 71 -24.04 -17.97 21.40
C ALA A 71 -22.75 -18.78 21.17
N GLY A 72 -21.92 -18.98 22.20
CA GLY A 72 -20.65 -19.70 22.09
C GLY A 72 -19.62 -18.98 21.21
N VAL A 73 -18.88 -19.73 20.40
CA VAL A 73 -18.04 -19.16 19.33
C VAL A 73 -18.93 -18.78 18.16
N VAL A 74 -18.79 -17.53 17.71
CA VAL A 74 -19.63 -16.90 16.71
C VAL A 74 -18.80 -16.49 15.50
N CYS A 75 -19.44 -16.52 14.32
CA CYS A 75 -18.93 -15.90 13.11
C CYS A 75 -20.03 -15.01 12.50
N VAL A 76 -19.72 -13.74 12.28
CA VAL A 76 -20.62 -12.74 11.69
C VAL A 76 -20.12 -12.37 10.31
N VAL A 77 -20.97 -12.56 9.30
CA VAL A 77 -20.68 -12.20 7.90
C VAL A 77 -21.58 -11.03 7.53
N ASN A 78 -20.98 -9.89 7.24
CA ASN A 78 -21.65 -8.68 6.77
C ASN A 78 -21.51 -8.59 5.25
N CYS A 79 -22.63 -8.69 4.54
CA CYS A 79 -22.67 -8.70 3.08
C CYS A 79 -22.77 -7.30 2.46
N GLY A 80 -22.81 -6.24 3.26
CA GLY A 80 -22.93 -4.84 2.81
C GLY A 80 -24.09 -4.08 3.46
N GLU A 81 -24.09 -2.75 3.35
CA GLU A 81 -25.06 -1.87 4.04
C GLU A 81 -26.53 -2.08 3.61
N GLU A 82 -26.74 -2.41 2.33
CA GLU A 82 -28.06 -2.68 1.75
C GLU A 82 -28.36 -4.20 1.66
N GLU A 83 -27.52 -5.02 2.29
CA GLU A 83 -27.57 -6.48 2.24
C GLU A 83 -27.73 -7.09 3.66
N PRO A 84 -28.27 -8.32 3.77
CA PRO A 84 -28.43 -8.97 5.07
C PRO A 84 -27.09 -9.32 5.73
N THR A 85 -27.07 -9.28 7.06
CA THR A 85 -25.98 -9.80 7.89
C THR A 85 -26.35 -11.21 8.40
N PHE A 86 -25.41 -12.15 8.32
CA PHE A 86 -25.61 -13.54 8.72
C PHE A 86 -24.72 -13.93 9.88
N ILE A 87 -25.33 -14.38 10.97
CA ILE A 87 -24.64 -14.77 12.21
C ILE A 87 -24.68 -16.29 12.33
N LYS A 88 -23.58 -16.91 12.77
CA LYS A 88 -23.48 -18.35 13.05
C LYS A 88 -22.95 -18.53 14.46
N GLY A 89 -23.65 -19.31 15.28
CA GLY A 89 -23.31 -19.60 16.66
C GLY A 89 -23.03 -21.09 16.90
N HIS A 90 -22.65 -21.41 18.13
CA HIS A 90 -22.27 -22.76 18.57
C HIS A 90 -21.12 -23.40 17.76
N LEU A 91 -20.23 -22.61 17.19
CA LEU A 91 -19.13 -23.12 16.37
C LEU A 91 -18.06 -23.77 17.24
N VAL A 92 -17.40 -24.85 16.81
CA VAL A 92 -16.22 -25.35 17.55
C VAL A 92 -15.00 -24.44 17.32
N ARG A 93 -14.93 -23.85 16.13
CA ARG A 93 -13.90 -22.89 15.71
C ARG A 93 -14.31 -22.18 14.43
N THR A 94 -13.73 -21.00 14.23
CA THR A 94 -13.69 -20.29 12.95
C THR A 94 -12.40 -20.63 12.20
N VAL A 95 -12.40 -20.48 10.88
CA VAL A 95 -11.20 -20.61 10.02
C VAL A 95 -10.86 -19.33 9.27
N VAL A 96 -11.50 -18.25 9.67
CA VAL A 96 -11.36 -16.90 9.13
C VAL A 96 -11.08 -15.93 10.27
N ASN A 97 -10.50 -14.79 9.93
CA ASN A 97 -10.21 -13.72 10.89
C ASN A 97 -11.21 -12.56 10.73
N GLN A 98 -11.47 -11.82 11.81
CA GLN A 98 -12.18 -10.54 11.72
C GLN A 98 -11.47 -9.61 10.73
N GLY A 99 -12.26 -8.94 9.87
CA GLY A 99 -11.74 -8.07 8.80
C GLY A 99 -11.32 -8.82 7.53
N GLN A 100 -11.48 -10.15 7.46
CA GLN A 100 -11.26 -10.92 6.23
C GLN A 100 -12.45 -10.80 5.27
N TRP A 101 -12.21 -10.64 3.97
CA TRP A 101 -13.23 -10.79 2.94
C TRP A 101 -13.40 -12.27 2.58
N VAL A 102 -14.63 -12.74 2.42
CA VAL A 102 -14.97 -14.11 2.01
C VAL A 102 -15.93 -14.12 0.85
N LYS A 103 -15.86 -15.18 0.04
CA LYS A 103 -16.82 -15.46 -1.04
C LYS A 103 -17.90 -16.43 -0.58
N ARG A 104 -19.09 -16.28 -1.14
CA ARG A 104 -20.22 -17.19 -0.95
C ARG A 104 -19.80 -18.64 -1.21
N GLY A 105 -20.05 -19.51 -0.23
CA GLY A 105 -19.72 -20.93 -0.28
C GLY A 105 -18.36 -21.31 0.30
N GLU A 106 -17.47 -20.35 0.58
CA GLU A 106 -16.21 -20.61 1.29
C GLU A 106 -16.48 -21.12 2.71
N ILE A 107 -15.66 -22.07 3.18
CA ILE A 107 -15.75 -22.56 4.56
C ILE A 107 -15.20 -21.47 5.49
N ILE A 108 -16.02 -21.03 6.43
CA ILE A 108 -15.69 -19.96 7.38
C ILE A 108 -15.59 -20.45 8.82
N ALA A 109 -16.19 -21.60 9.12
CA ALA A 109 -16.18 -22.19 10.45
C ALA A 109 -16.52 -23.67 10.41
N TYR A 110 -16.51 -24.28 11.58
CA TYR A 110 -17.00 -25.63 11.81
C TYR A 110 -18.06 -25.61 12.91
N SER A 111 -19.17 -26.30 12.68
CA SER A 111 -20.22 -26.46 13.69
C SER A 111 -19.63 -27.09 14.95
N GLY A 112 -20.28 -26.85 16.08
CA GLY A 112 -19.82 -27.39 17.34
C GLY A 112 -20.96 -27.60 18.30
N ASP A 113 -20.55 -27.66 19.55
CA ASP A 113 -21.39 -27.69 20.73
C ASP A 113 -20.87 -26.63 21.72
N THR A 114 -20.22 -25.56 21.23
CA THR A 114 -19.52 -24.63 22.11
C THR A 114 -20.47 -24.06 23.14
N ARG A 115 -20.08 -24.35 24.37
CA ARG A 115 -20.93 -24.32 25.56
C ARG A 115 -21.29 -22.89 25.94
N SER A 116 -22.35 -22.76 26.71
CA SER A 116 -22.50 -21.63 27.63
C SER A 116 -21.30 -21.56 28.58
N GLN A 117 -20.81 -20.37 28.94
CA GLN A 117 -19.86 -20.24 30.06
C GLN A 117 -20.47 -20.75 31.39
N SER A 118 -21.81 -20.94 31.45
CA SER A 118 -22.58 -21.42 32.60
C SER A 118 -22.85 -22.94 32.70
N GLY A 119 -22.38 -23.78 31.76
CA GLY A 119 -22.49 -25.24 31.81
C GLY A 119 -23.80 -25.91 31.31
N ALA A 120 -24.67 -25.23 30.57
CA ALA A 120 -25.84 -25.82 29.89
C ALA A 120 -25.43 -26.81 28.77
N LYS A 121 -26.21 -27.89 28.59
CA LYS A 121 -25.98 -28.94 27.59
C LYS A 121 -26.91 -28.75 26.40
N PHE A 122 -26.36 -28.46 25.22
CA PHE A 122 -27.08 -28.51 23.95
C PHE A 122 -26.59 -29.70 23.13
N ALA A 123 -27.48 -30.33 22.35
CA ALA A 123 -27.04 -31.28 21.33
C ALA A 123 -26.27 -30.52 20.22
N PRO A 124 -25.27 -31.13 19.56
CA PRO A 124 -24.56 -30.47 18.45
C PRO A 124 -25.51 -29.98 17.35
N HIS A 125 -25.39 -28.71 17.00
CA HIS A 125 -26.17 -28.07 15.94
C HIS A 125 -25.46 -26.81 15.44
N LEU A 126 -25.86 -26.31 14.28
CA LEU A 126 -25.54 -24.95 13.84
C LEU A 126 -26.73 -24.06 14.14
N HIS A 127 -26.55 -23.08 15.03
CA HIS A 127 -27.48 -21.96 15.16
C HIS A 127 -27.08 -20.88 14.16
N TRP A 128 -28.00 -20.38 13.36
CA TRP A 128 -27.71 -19.29 12.44
C TRP A 128 -28.87 -18.31 12.28
N GLU A 129 -28.52 -17.03 12.17
CA GLU A 129 -29.48 -15.93 12.18
C GLU A 129 -29.31 -15.05 10.94
N CYS A 130 -30.37 -14.33 10.57
CA CYS A 130 -30.36 -13.33 9.52
C CYS A 130 -30.92 -12.00 10.03
N MET A 131 -30.11 -10.94 9.91
CA MET A 131 -30.53 -9.56 10.14
C MET A 131 -30.71 -8.88 8.78
N PRO A 132 -31.92 -8.44 8.40
CA PRO A 132 -32.16 -7.80 7.11
C PRO A 132 -31.51 -6.40 7.05
N PRO A 133 -31.33 -5.84 5.85
CA PRO A 133 -30.99 -4.43 5.69
C PRO A 133 -31.97 -3.55 6.47
N ARG A 134 -31.46 -2.53 7.17
CA ARG A 134 -32.27 -1.60 7.98
C ARG A 134 -33.18 -2.33 8.99
N TRP A 135 -32.61 -3.32 9.67
CA TRP A 135 -33.32 -4.14 10.66
C TRP A 135 -33.99 -3.31 11.76
N ASN A 136 -35.15 -3.78 12.21
CA ASN A 136 -35.94 -3.12 13.24
C ASN A 136 -35.85 -3.92 14.55
N ILE A 137 -35.18 -3.37 15.56
CA ILE A 137 -35.02 -4.00 16.88
C ILE A 137 -36.36 -4.34 17.55
N ASN A 138 -37.42 -3.60 17.22
CA ASN A 138 -38.75 -3.75 17.81
C ASN A 138 -39.64 -4.78 17.06
N ASN A 139 -39.06 -5.61 16.19
CA ASN A 139 -39.80 -6.64 15.46
C ASN A 139 -40.17 -7.88 16.30
N GLY A 140 -39.82 -7.88 17.60
CA GLY A 140 -40.07 -8.99 18.53
C GLY A 140 -38.97 -10.06 18.54
N THR A 141 -38.04 -10.05 17.60
CA THR A 141 -36.93 -11.02 17.47
C THR A 141 -35.58 -10.30 17.40
N TYR A 142 -35.43 -9.17 18.10
CA TYR A 142 -34.20 -8.36 18.15
C TYR A 142 -33.62 -8.02 16.77
N GLY A 143 -34.48 -7.71 15.81
CA GLY A 143 -34.07 -7.38 14.44
C GLY A 143 -33.97 -8.57 13.49
N ARG A 144 -34.03 -9.81 13.97
CA ARG A 144 -33.87 -11.00 13.12
C ARG A 144 -35.12 -11.30 12.34
N VAL A 145 -34.95 -11.88 11.17
CA VAL A 145 -36.04 -12.43 10.36
C VAL A 145 -35.72 -13.88 10.01
N ASP A 146 -36.76 -14.61 9.60
CA ASP A 146 -36.62 -15.96 9.03
C ASP A 146 -35.49 -15.97 7.96
N PRO A 147 -34.38 -16.69 8.21
CA PRO A 147 -33.24 -16.73 7.30
C PRO A 147 -33.60 -17.27 5.90
N TYR A 148 -34.63 -18.13 5.81
CA TYR A 148 -35.12 -18.66 4.54
C TYR A 148 -35.87 -17.62 3.68
N ARG A 149 -36.05 -16.38 4.15
CA ARG A 149 -36.44 -15.24 3.29
C ARG A 149 -35.35 -14.91 2.27
N TYR A 150 -34.09 -15.04 2.65
CA TYR A 150 -32.93 -14.68 1.83
C TYR A 150 -32.23 -15.91 1.23
N VAL A 151 -32.27 -17.03 1.95
CA VAL A 151 -31.63 -18.29 1.55
C VAL A 151 -32.66 -19.23 0.92
N LYS A 152 -32.43 -19.67 -0.32
CA LYS A 152 -33.35 -20.56 -1.07
C LYS A 152 -32.72 -21.88 -1.56
N GLY A 153 -31.43 -22.11 -1.32
CA GLY A 153 -30.73 -23.33 -1.79
C GLY A 153 -29.42 -23.61 -1.06
N HIS A 154 -28.81 -24.76 -1.34
CA HIS A 154 -27.56 -25.24 -0.74
C HIS A 154 -26.40 -25.19 -1.74
N PHE A 155 -25.17 -25.25 -1.23
CA PHE A 155 -23.99 -25.45 -2.07
C PHE A 155 -23.99 -26.87 -2.65
N SER A 156 -23.70 -27.00 -3.96
CA SER A 156 -23.62 -28.28 -4.66
C SER A 156 -22.19 -28.54 -5.14
N ALA A 157 -21.25 -28.69 -4.21
CA ALA A 157 -19.98 -29.35 -4.51
C ALA A 157 -19.63 -30.25 -3.33
N THR A 158 -19.34 -31.52 -3.65
CA THR A 158 -18.91 -32.54 -2.70
C THR A 158 -17.66 -32.05 -1.97
N PRO A 159 -17.63 -32.03 -0.62
CA PRO A 159 -16.42 -31.70 0.11
C PRO A 159 -15.32 -32.71 -0.22
N ASP A 160 -14.15 -32.22 -0.64
CA ASP A 160 -12.96 -33.04 -0.75
C ASP A 160 -12.49 -33.42 0.67
N ALA A 161 -12.75 -34.66 1.06
CA ALA A 161 -12.41 -35.22 2.37
C ALA A 161 -10.88 -35.30 2.63
N THR A 162 -10.05 -34.82 1.70
CA THR A 162 -8.59 -34.73 1.86
C THR A 162 -8.09 -33.32 2.24
N GLN A 163 -8.98 -32.33 2.34
CA GLN A 163 -8.65 -31.01 2.87
C GLN A 163 -8.38 -31.12 4.38
N LEU A 164 -7.10 -31.25 4.72
CA LEU A 164 -6.53 -31.12 6.06
C LEU A 164 -7.29 -30.04 6.84
N GLU A 165 -7.75 -30.40 8.06
CA GLU A 165 -8.34 -29.49 9.05
C GLU A 165 -7.76 -28.08 8.89
N PRO A 166 -8.50 -27.10 8.31
CA PRO A 166 -7.93 -25.78 8.05
C PRO A 166 -7.85 -25.09 9.39
N THR A 167 -6.66 -25.06 9.96
CA THR A 167 -6.40 -24.43 11.25
C THR A 167 -6.21 -22.93 11.03
N LYS A 168 -6.37 -22.10 12.09
CA LYS A 168 -5.94 -20.70 12.00
C LYS A 168 -4.49 -20.64 11.51
N PRO A 169 -4.07 -19.58 10.79
CA PRO A 169 -2.74 -19.51 10.20
C PRO A 169 -1.60 -19.90 11.15
N ASN A 170 -1.73 -19.68 12.47
CA ASN A 170 -0.70 -19.96 13.48
C ASN A 170 -0.75 -21.35 14.16
N HIS A 171 -1.59 -22.28 13.72
CA HIS A 171 -1.75 -23.61 14.32
C HIS A 171 -1.02 -24.69 13.54
N ARG A 172 -0.41 -25.68 14.21
CA ARG A 172 0.29 -26.79 13.55
C ARG A 172 -0.02 -28.12 14.21
N LYS A 173 -0.30 -29.14 13.39
CA LYS A 173 -0.52 -30.51 13.86
C LYS A 173 0.74 -31.35 13.67
N ASN A 174 1.21 -32.00 14.73
CA ASN A 174 2.37 -32.88 14.62
C ASN A 174 1.99 -34.24 14.02
N GLY A 175 3.00 -34.98 13.55
CA GLY A 175 2.82 -36.29 12.92
C GLY A 175 2.44 -37.41 13.90
N PRO A 176 2.47 -38.68 13.44
CA PRO A 176 2.10 -39.84 14.25
C PRO A 176 3.14 -40.24 15.31
N GLN A 177 4.20 -39.46 15.48
CA GLN A 177 5.26 -39.69 16.46
C GLN A 177 5.25 -38.59 17.53
N VAL A 178 5.72 -38.93 18.74
CA VAL A 178 5.94 -37.94 19.80
C VAL A 178 6.95 -36.91 19.30
N SER A 179 6.63 -35.63 19.51
CA SER A 179 7.54 -34.52 19.21
C SER A 179 8.04 -33.90 20.51
N PHE A 180 9.22 -33.29 20.49
CA PHE A 180 9.82 -32.69 21.68
C PHE A 180 9.99 -31.19 21.46
N GLN A 181 9.46 -30.42 22.40
CA GLN A 181 9.65 -29.00 22.52
C GLN A 181 10.87 -28.76 23.41
N ARG A 182 11.72 -27.80 23.02
CA ARG A 182 13.05 -27.61 23.60
C ARG A 182 13.24 -26.20 24.12
N SER A 183 14.16 -26.02 25.07
CA SER A 183 14.50 -24.72 25.66
C SER A 183 15.32 -23.82 24.73
N ARG A 184 15.86 -24.38 23.65
CA ARG A 184 16.61 -23.70 22.59
C ARG A 184 16.28 -24.33 21.24
N PRO A 185 16.45 -23.60 20.12
CA PRO A 185 16.19 -24.13 18.78
C PRO A 185 17.37 -25.02 18.30
N GLU A 186 17.72 -26.03 19.08
CA GLU A 186 18.76 -27.04 18.81
C GLU A 186 18.37 -28.39 19.43
N LEU A 187 18.82 -29.52 18.89
CA LEU A 187 18.50 -30.85 19.45
C LEU A 187 19.11 -31.05 20.84
N GLY A 188 20.33 -30.60 21.08
CA GLY A 188 21.03 -30.76 22.35
C GLY A 188 20.96 -32.18 22.95
N GLY A 189 21.13 -32.29 24.27
CA GLY A 189 20.85 -33.51 25.03
C GLY A 189 19.44 -33.51 25.66
N PRO A 190 19.09 -34.56 26.43
CA PRO A 190 17.79 -34.69 27.09
C PRO A 190 17.39 -33.50 27.97
N GLU A 191 18.39 -32.80 28.53
CA GLU A 191 18.23 -31.61 29.36
C GLU A 191 17.61 -30.41 28.64
N THR A 192 17.62 -30.42 27.30
CA THR A 192 17.00 -29.35 26.51
C THR A 192 15.50 -29.52 26.36
N ILE A 193 14.94 -30.72 26.61
CA ILE A 193 13.51 -31.01 26.42
C ILE A 193 12.71 -30.34 27.54
N VAL A 194 11.80 -29.44 27.17
CA VAL A 194 10.91 -28.73 28.11
C VAL A 194 9.50 -29.32 28.13
N ARG A 195 9.05 -29.94 27.02
CA ARG A 195 7.73 -30.56 26.91
C ARG A 195 7.70 -31.64 25.83
N GLU A 196 6.96 -32.72 26.09
CA GLU A 196 6.58 -33.71 25.08
C GLU A 196 5.23 -33.33 24.45
N ILE A 197 5.15 -33.44 23.12
CA ILE A 197 3.94 -33.23 22.34
C ILE A 197 3.43 -34.60 21.89
N PRO A 198 2.23 -35.02 22.33
CA PRO A 198 1.64 -36.30 21.92
C PRO A 198 1.47 -36.40 20.39
N PRO A 199 1.40 -37.62 19.82
CA PRO A 199 1.13 -37.80 18.40
C PRO A 199 -0.19 -37.17 17.95
N ASN A 200 -0.22 -36.62 16.74
CA ASN A 200 -1.41 -36.00 16.13
C ASN A 200 -2.06 -34.88 16.96
N ASN A 201 -1.29 -34.23 17.83
CA ASN A 201 -1.73 -33.09 18.62
C ASN A 201 -1.68 -31.79 17.82
N LEU A 202 -2.64 -30.92 18.06
CA LEU A 202 -2.69 -29.58 17.47
C LEU A 202 -2.05 -28.59 18.45
N GLU A 203 -0.98 -27.93 18.03
CA GLU A 203 -0.30 -26.87 18.78
C GLU A 203 -0.61 -25.49 18.19
N VAL A 204 -0.52 -24.47 19.04
CA VAL A 204 -0.64 -23.07 18.67
C VAL A 204 0.72 -22.42 18.86
N PHE A 205 1.24 -21.79 17.82
CA PHE A 205 2.52 -21.10 17.89
C PHE A 205 2.30 -19.59 17.78
N THR A 206 3.19 -18.83 18.42
CA THR A 206 3.21 -17.37 18.34
C THR A 206 4.21 -16.88 17.30
N GLY A 207 5.24 -17.67 17.03
CA GLY A 207 6.27 -17.31 16.06
C GLY A 207 7.06 -18.50 15.53
N TRP A 208 8.10 -18.20 14.76
CA TRP A 208 9.10 -19.15 14.30
C TRP A 208 10.49 -18.50 14.34
N THR A 209 11.54 -19.30 14.42
CA THR A 209 12.95 -18.84 14.39
C THR A 209 13.79 -19.81 13.58
N GLU A 210 14.90 -19.35 13.02
CA GLU A 210 15.97 -20.23 12.58
C GLU A 210 16.83 -20.68 13.77
N GLY A 211 17.35 -21.90 13.69
CA GLY A 211 18.22 -22.51 14.69
C GLY A 211 19.10 -23.59 14.07
N GLN A 212 19.39 -24.66 14.81
CA GLN A 212 20.16 -25.78 14.28
C GLN A 212 19.41 -26.43 13.10
N GLU A 213 20.08 -26.61 11.97
CA GLU A 213 19.60 -27.44 10.87
C GLU A 213 19.59 -28.91 11.29
N ILE A 214 18.44 -29.57 11.12
CA ILE A 214 18.26 -30.97 11.44
C ILE A 214 17.86 -31.72 10.18
N THR A 215 18.43 -32.90 9.97
CA THR A 215 17.97 -33.88 8.99
C THR A 215 17.37 -35.09 9.70
N GLN A 216 16.05 -35.26 9.61
CA GLN A 216 15.35 -36.42 10.18
C GLN A 216 14.18 -36.83 9.28
N ALA A 217 13.95 -38.14 9.13
CA ALA A 217 12.88 -38.70 8.31
C ALA A 217 12.83 -38.16 6.86
N GLY A 218 14.00 -37.86 6.27
CA GLY A 218 14.12 -37.33 4.91
C GLY A 218 13.80 -35.83 4.77
N ILE A 219 13.66 -35.12 5.89
CA ILE A 219 13.40 -33.68 5.92
C ILE A 219 14.64 -33.00 6.49
N THR A 220 15.17 -32.03 5.75
CA THR A 220 16.23 -31.13 6.20
C THR A 220 15.65 -29.73 6.31
N ASP A 221 15.66 -29.14 7.50
CA ASP A 221 15.15 -27.79 7.75
C ASP A 221 15.79 -27.19 9.01
N ASN A 222 16.02 -25.88 9.00
CA ASN A 222 16.61 -25.11 10.11
C ASN A 222 15.57 -24.30 10.89
N ARG A 223 14.28 -24.38 10.55
CA ARG A 223 13.22 -23.62 11.23
C ARG A 223 12.70 -24.35 12.46
N TRP A 224 12.28 -23.54 13.43
CA TRP A 224 11.72 -23.96 14.69
C TRP A 224 10.50 -23.10 15.01
N TYR A 225 9.38 -23.73 15.34
CA TYR A 225 8.21 -23.02 15.84
C TYR A 225 8.41 -22.59 17.29
N VAL A 226 7.87 -21.43 17.66
CA VAL A 226 8.04 -20.78 18.96
C VAL A 226 6.68 -20.54 19.61
N ASP A 227 6.55 -20.93 20.87
CA ASP A 227 5.48 -20.54 21.79
C ASP A 227 6.06 -20.09 23.14
N ASP A 228 5.22 -19.90 24.16
CA ASP A 228 5.61 -19.50 25.50
C ASP A 228 6.36 -20.59 26.29
N ILE A 229 6.37 -21.82 25.79
CA ILE A 229 7.01 -22.98 26.43
C ILE A 229 8.41 -23.20 25.83
N GLY A 230 8.54 -23.11 24.50
CA GLY A 230 9.85 -23.23 23.85
C GLY A 230 9.78 -23.48 22.35
N TYR A 231 10.76 -24.23 21.85
CA TYR A 231 11.07 -24.39 20.43
C TYR A 231 10.74 -25.81 19.95
N SER A 232 9.93 -25.94 18.89
CA SER A 232 9.60 -27.22 18.28
C SER A 232 10.14 -27.28 16.85
N TRP A 233 10.94 -28.29 16.53
CA TRP A 233 11.52 -28.39 15.19
C TRP A 233 10.45 -28.58 14.11
N PHE A 234 10.55 -27.78 13.05
CA PHE A 234 9.57 -27.63 11.98
C PHE A 234 9.24 -28.94 11.25
N GLY A 235 10.23 -29.82 11.09
CA GLY A 235 10.07 -31.10 10.39
C GLY A 235 9.13 -32.10 11.06
N ASN A 236 8.83 -31.94 12.35
CA ASN A 236 7.92 -32.83 13.09
C ASN A 236 6.43 -32.62 12.76
N PHE A 237 6.10 -31.55 12.03
CA PHE A 237 4.72 -31.16 11.76
C PHE A 237 4.25 -31.55 10.36
N LEU A 238 2.95 -31.83 10.25
CA LEU A 238 2.27 -32.23 9.01
C LEU A 238 2.18 -31.06 8.04
N VAL A 239 1.83 -29.88 8.56
CA VAL A 239 1.85 -28.61 7.82
C VAL A 239 3.12 -27.87 8.18
N ARG A 240 3.93 -27.58 7.17
CA ARG A 240 5.26 -26.99 7.26
C ARG A 240 5.23 -25.62 6.61
N SER A 241 4.62 -24.66 7.31
CA SER A 241 4.48 -23.29 6.87
C SER A 241 4.78 -22.32 8.02
N THR A 242 5.25 -21.12 7.70
CA THR A 242 5.43 -20.00 8.63
C THR A 242 4.27 -19.00 8.57
N ASP A 243 3.25 -19.26 7.75
CA ASP A 243 2.08 -18.38 7.62
C ASP A 243 1.44 -18.14 8.99
N GLY A 244 1.04 -16.91 9.26
CA GLY A 244 0.43 -16.54 10.54
C GLY A 244 1.35 -16.53 11.76
N LEU A 245 2.66 -16.76 11.59
CA LEU A 245 3.64 -16.76 12.67
C LEU A 245 4.61 -15.59 12.51
N THR A 246 4.92 -14.90 13.61
CA THR A 246 5.95 -13.86 13.65
C THR A 246 7.34 -14.49 13.48
N ASP A 247 8.16 -13.95 12.58
CA ASP A 247 9.59 -14.32 12.50
C ASP A 247 10.34 -13.71 13.71
N LEU A 248 10.87 -14.57 14.56
CA LEU A 248 11.62 -14.28 15.78
C LEU A 248 13.10 -14.66 15.64
N THR A 249 13.55 -14.97 14.42
CA THR A 249 14.96 -15.28 14.15
C THR A 249 15.83 -14.13 14.64
N PRO A 250 16.81 -14.37 15.51
CA PRO A 250 17.77 -13.34 15.92
C PRO A 250 18.57 -12.89 14.70
N ARG A 251 18.07 -11.88 14.00
CA ARG A 251 18.82 -11.20 12.95
C ARG A 251 19.77 -10.24 13.64
N VAL A 252 21.01 -10.15 13.16
CA VAL A 252 21.78 -8.91 13.36
C VAL A 252 20.83 -7.81 12.90
N GLU A 253 20.42 -6.91 13.79
CA GLU A 253 19.58 -5.77 13.42
C GLU A 253 20.41 -4.90 12.48
N LEU A 254 20.32 -5.26 11.21
CA LEU A 254 20.79 -4.44 10.13
C LEU A 254 19.85 -3.24 10.07
N PRO A 255 20.38 -2.03 9.87
CA PRO A 255 19.56 -0.90 9.48
C PRO A 255 18.59 -1.30 8.37
N THR A 256 17.42 -0.68 8.31
CA THR A 256 16.36 -0.99 7.33
C THR A 256 16.86 -1.00 5.88
N ASN A 257 17.94 -0.27 5.59
CA ASN A 257 18.61 -0.17 4.31
C ASN A 257 19.88 -1.04 4.18
N ALA A 258 20.07 -2.10 4.97
CA ALA A 258 21.21 -3.01 4.84
C ALA A 258 20.76 -4.45 4.59
N ARG A 259 21.56 -5.22 3.85
CA ARG A 259 21.32 -6.62 3.49
C ARG A 259 22.57 -7.45 3.73
N LEU A 260 22.40 -8.68 4.21
CA LEU A 260 23.50 -9.63 4.40
C LEU A 260 23.72 -10.39 3.08
N ALA A 261 24.94 -10.35 2.54
CA ALA A 261 25.28 -11.17 1.39
C ALA A 261 25.25 -12.66 1.78
N GLY A 262 24.70 -13.51 0.91
CA GLY A 262 24.66 -14.95 1.15
C GLY A 262 26.05 -15.57 1.23
N PRO A 263 26.18 -16.88 1.51
CA PRO A 263 27.47 -17.52 1.79
C PRO A 263 28.52 -17.41 0.67
N LEU A 264 28.08 -17.23 -0.58
CA LEU A 264 28.95 -17.11 -1.75
C LEU A 264 29.32 -15.64 -2.09
N GLY A 265 28.75 -14.66 -1.39
CA GLY A 265 28.89 -13.25 -1.71
C GLY A 265 28.05 -12.81 -2.92
N ALA A 266 28.21 -11.55 -3.31
CA ALA A 266 27.49 -10.95 -4.45
C ALA A 266 28.43 -10.09 -5.30
N ASN A 267 28.37 -10.25 -6.63
CA ASN A 267 29.12 -9.38 -7.55
C ASN A 267 28.39 -8.04 -7.72
N ILE A 268 29.15 -6.94 -7.70
CA ILE A 268 28.68 -5.59 -8.02
C ILE A 268 29.04 -5.30 -9.46
N ARG A 269 28.05 -4.93 -10.26
CA ARG A 269 28.15 -4.71 -11.70
C ARG A 269 27.90 -3.26 -12.07
N ARG A 270 28.41 -2.85 -13.22
CA ARG A 270 28.24 -1.48 -13.75
C ARG A 270 26.78 -1.14 -14.07
N GLU A 271 26.00 -2.14 -14.46
CA GLU A 271 24.58 -2.03 -14.82
C GLU A 271 23.80 -3.20 -14.17
N ALA A 272 22.48 -3.05 -14.05
CA ALA A 272 21.57 -4.08 -13.53
C ALA A 272 21.32 -5.19 -14.56
N ALA A 273 22.39 -5.83 -15.03
CA ALA A 273 22.37 -6.89 -16.02
C ALA A 273 23.44 -7.96 -15.73
N ALA A 274 23.13 -9.23 -15.94
CA ALA A 274 24.03 -10.35 -15.65
C ALA A 274 25.28 -10.32 -16.56
N ALA A 275 25.12 -9.81 -17.78
CA ALA A 275 26.21 -9.68 -18.74
C ALA A 275 27.10 -8.44 -18.51
N ALA A 276 26.69 -7.49 -17.64
CA ALA A 276 27.44 -6.26 -17.41
C ALA A 276 28.76 -6.50 -16.65
N ASP A 277 29.75 -5.65 -16.90
CA ASP A 277 31.07 -5.74 -16.28
C ASP A 277 30.98 -5.72 -14.75
N ILE A 278 31.72 -6.62 -14.10
CA ILE A 278 31.89 -6.65 -12.64
C ILE A 278 32.87 -5.53 -12.27
N VAL A 279 32.45 -4.65 -11.36
CA VAL A 279 33.21 -3.49 -10.90
C VAL A 279 33.68 -3.64 -9.45
N ASP A 280 33.02 -4.47 -8.65
CA ASP A 280 33.43 -4.85 -7.28
C ASP A 280 32.69 -6.13 -6.82
N ALA A 281 32.88 -6.57 -5.56
CA ALA A 281 32.12 -7.67 -4.96
C ALA A 281 31.94 -7.51 -3.44
N VAL A 282 30.81 -8.01 -2.93
CA VAL A 282 30.52 -8.16 -1.49
C VAL A 282 30.92 -9.57 -1.07
N GLY A 283 31.76 -9.69 -0.03
CA GLY A 283 32.15 -10.98 0.54
C GLY A 283 30.97 -11.69 1.22
N GLY A 284 30.96 -13.02 1.18
CA GLY A 284 29.86 -13.81 1.76
C GLY A 284 29.72 -13.62 3.27
N GLY A 285 28.47 -13.49 3.74
CA GLY A 285 28.15 -13.22 5.14
C GLY A 285 28.47 -11.79 5.61
N LEU A 286 28.83 -10.87 4.71
CA LEU A 286 29.04 -9.45 5.05
C LEU A 286 27.79 -8.62 4.82
N ALA A 287 27.54 -7.70 5.74
CA ALA A 287 26.43 -6.75 5.64
C ALA A 287 26.83 -5.61 4.69
N GLN A 288 25.94 -5.30 3.76
CA GLN A 288 26.12 -4.22 2.80
C GLN A 288 24.96 -3.23 2.94
N VAL A 289 25.28 -1.94 3.00
CA VAL A 289 24.28 -0.89 2.89
C VAL A 289 23.78 -0.86 1.44
N VAL A 290 22.47 -1.02 1.29
CA VAL A 290 21.73 -0.93 0.04
C VAL A 290 21.04 0.43 -0.01
N LEU A 291 21.32 1.19 -1.05
CA LEU A 291 20.82 2.56 -1.21
C LEU A 291 19.39 2.57 -1.76
N ALA A 292 19.08 1.65 -2.68
CA ALA A 292 17.81 1.52 -3.40
C ALA A 292 17.73 0.15 -4.11
N TYR A 293 16.67 -0.10 -4.88
CA TYR A 293 16.60 -1.22 -5.82
C TYR A 293 16.11 -0.78 -7.20
N VAL A 294 16.37 -1.60 -8.23
CA VAL A 294 15.81 -1.45 -9.59
C VAL A 294 15.38 -2.82 -10.12
N HIS A 295 14.42 -2.84 -11.04
CA HIS A 295 14.10 -3.98 -11.88
C HIS A 295 14.98 -3.92 -13.14
N GLY A 296 15.92 -4.86 -13.25
CA GLY A 296 16.91 -4.99 -14.31
C GLY A 296 16.72 -6.27 -15.14
N GLU A 297 17.80 -6.80 -15.72
CA GLU A 297 17.76 -8.10 -16.39
C GLU A 297 17.36 -9.19 -15.39
N PRO A 298 16.35 -10.02 -15.68
CA PRO A 298 16.01 -11.16 -14.84
C PRO A 298 17.18 -12.14 -14.78
N VAL A 299 17.60 -12.50 -13.57
CA VAL A 299 18.62 -13.52 -13.36
C VAL A 299 17.99 -14.70 -12.63
N THR A 300 18.27 -15.91 -13.13
CA THR A 300 17.83 -17.15 -12.50
C THR A 300 18.83 -17.59 -11.46
N GLY A 301 18.37 -17.68 -10.21
CA GLY A 301 19.18 -18.17 -9.09
C GLY A 301 19.49 -19.65 -9.16
N THR A 302 20.31 -20.12 -8.22
CA THR A 302 20.63 -21.54 -8.04
C THR A 302 19.42 -22.38 -7.61
N ASP A 303 18.37 -21.74 -7.09
CA ASP A 303 17.06 -22.31 -6.77
C ASP A 303 16.13 -22.45 -7.99
N GLY A 304 16.55 -21.97 -9.16
CA GLY A 304 15.78 -22.01 -10.39
C GLY A 304 14.71 -20.93 -10.52
N VAL A 305 14.63 -20.00 -9.56
CA VAL A 305 13.66 -18.89 -9.59
C VAL A 305 14.33 -17.66 -10.20
N ALA A 306 13.69 -17.07 -11.20
CA ALA A 306 14.13 -15.82 -11.80
C ALA A 306 13.56 -14.64 -11.01
N ASN A 307 14.41 -13.67 -10.67
CA ASN A 307 13.98 -12.35 -10.24
C ASN A 307 14.80 -11.28 -10.95
N ASP A 308 14.16 -10.14 -11.16
CA ASP A 308 14.71 -8.97 -11.84
C ASP A 308 15.15 -7.89 -10.85
N VAL A 309 15.16 -8.16 -9.54
CA VAL A 309 15.50 -7.16 -8.53
C VAL A 309 17.02 -7.06 -8.36
N TRP A 310 17.55 -5.87 -8.59
CA TRP A 310 18.95 -5.51 -8.39
C TRP A 310 19.05 -4.43 -7.31
N PHE A 311 19.87 -4.66 -6.30
CA PHE A 311 20.19 -3.67 -5.27
C PHE A 311 21.19 -2.65 -5.79
N VAL A 312 20.92 -1.37 -5.52
CA VAL A 312 21.80 -0.24 -5.82
C VAL A 312 22.74 -0.05 -4.63
N LEU A 313 24.03 -0.18 -4.88
CA LEU A 313 25.12 0.02 -3.93
C LEU A 313 25.94 1.25 -4.33
N ASP A 314 26.85 1.68 -3.46
CA ASP A 314 27.74 2.83 -3.68
C ASP A 314 28.60 2.72 -4.96
N LYS A 315 28.89 1.50 -5.40
CA LYS A 315 29.77 1.22 -6.54
C LYS A 315 29.08 0.63 -7.77
N GLY A 316 27.78 0.35 -7.71
CA GLY A 316 27.04 -0.25 -8.81
C GLY A 316 25.87 -1.12 -8.35
N PHE A 317 25.50 -2.10 -9.16
CA PHE A 317 24.31 -2.92 -8.99
C PHE A 317 24.67 -4.35 -8.60
N ALA A 318 24.08 -4.87 -7.54
CA ALA A 318 24.24 -6.26 -7.14
C ALA A 318 22.89 -6.97 -7.24
N TRP A 319 22.86 -8.12 -7.91
CA TRP A 319 21.61 -8.88 -8.04
C TRP A 319 21.14 -9.36 -6.67
N SER A 320 19.86 -9.13 -6.36
CA SER A 320 19.31 -9.33 -5.01
C SER A 320 19.37 -10.79 -4.55
N GLY A 321 19.35 -11.75 -5.48
CA GLY A 321 19.48 -13.17 -5.15
C GLY A 321 20.86 -13.60 -4.66
N GLY A 322 21.86 -12.70 -4.68
CA GLY A 322 23.13 -12.89 -3.98
C GLY A 322 23.09 -12.57 -2.48
N PHE A 323 21.94 -12.13 -1.96
CA PHE A 323 21.72 -11.75 -0.56
C PHE A 323 20.73 -12.68 0.13
N GLU A 324 20.81 -12.79 1.45
CA GLU A 324 19.90 -13.62 2.25
C GLU A 324 18.45 -13.10 2.24
N SER A 325 18.27 -11.80 2.00
CA SER A 325 16.95 -11.20 1.80
C SER A 325 16.91 -10.41 0.51
N GLN A 326 15.98 -10.78 -0.36
CA GLN A 326 15.63 -10.04 -1.57
C GLN A 326 14.62 -8.91 -1.30
N SER A 327 14.25 -8.72 -0.02
CA SER A 327 13.24 -7.73 0.36
C SER A 327 13.67 -6.32 -0.04
N VAL A 328 12.75 -5.62 -0.67
CA VAL A 328 12.88 -4.20 -1.00
C VAL A 328 12.27 -3.28 0.05
N VAL A 329 11.73 -3.84 1.14
CA VAL A 329 11.15 -3.08 2.24
C VAL A 329 12.21 -2.14 2.82
N GLY A 330 11.88 -0.85 2.90
CA GLY A 330 12.79 0.21 3.35
C GLY A 330 13.77 0.71 2.28
N LEU A 331 13.65 0.27 1.02
CA LEU A 331 14.45 0.69 -0.12
C LEU A 331 13.56 1.38 -1.16
N ALA A 332 14.07 2.45 -1.79
CA ALA A 332 13.37 3.11 -2.89
C ALA A 332 13.48 2.30 -4.19
N ASP A 333 12.40 2.23 -4.96
CA ASP A 333 12.41 1.70 -6.32
C ASP A 333 12.92 2.78 -7.29
N LEU A 334 14.02 2.52 -7.98
CA LEU A 334 14.60 3.39 -8.99
C LEU A 334 14.48 2.79 -10.40
N THR A 335 13.60 1.81 -10.58
CA THR A 335 13.34 1.20 -11.89
C THR A 335 12.86 2.26 -12.87
N ILE A 336 13.64 2.47 -13.92
CA ILE A 336 13.20 3.28 -15.05
C ILE A 336 12.34 2.40 -15.95
N VAL A 337 11.02 2.36 -15.70
CA VAL A 337 10.07 1.66 -16.56
C VAL A 337 9.76 2.58 -17.77
N PRO A 338 10.10 2.20 -19.02
CA PRO A 338 9.58 2.91 -20.18
C PRO A 338 8.05 2.67 -20.25
N PRO A 339 7.22 3.70 -20.48
CA PRO A 339 5.77 3.55 -20.41
C PRO A 339 5.26 2.56 -21.47
N MET A 340 4.41 1.61 -21.04
CA MET A 340 3.67 0.70 -21.91
C MET A 340 2.62 1.49 -22.73
N PRO A 341 2.45 1.24 -24.04
CA PRO A 341 1.71 2.13 -24.92
C PRO A 341 0.19 2.02 -24.72
N ALA A 342 -0.48 3.15 -24.48
CA ALA A 342 -1.93 3.30 -24.52
C ALA A 342 -2.47 3.39 -25.97
N PRO A 343 -3.74 3.03 -26.26
CA PRO A 343 -4.28 3.06 -27.62
C PRO A 343 -4.32 4.50 -28.17
N PRO A 344 -4.23 4.68 -29.50
CA PRO A 344 -3.86 5.95 -30.09
C PRO A 344 -5.02 6.94 -29.99
N VAL A 345 -4.81 8.00 -29.22
CA VAL A 345 -5.53 9.27 -29.38
C VAL A 345 -4.50 10.26 -29.87
N GLU A 346 -4.65 10.67 -31.13
CA GLU A 346 -3.84 11.74 -31.70
C GLU A 346 -4.10 13.04 -30.93
N SER A 347 -3.05 13.57 -30.30
CA SER A 347 -2.98 14.92 -29.78
C SER A 347 -1.52 15.38 -29.73
N PRO A 348 -1.28 16.70 -29.85
CA PRO A 348 -0.12 17.25 -30.52
C PRO A 348 1.16 17.10 -29.70
N VAL A 349 2.30 17.13 -30.40
CA VAL A 349 3.65 17.07 -29.83
C VAL A 349 3.86 18.24 -28.86
N VAL A 350 3.79 17.95 -27.56
CA VAL A 350 4.22 18.84 -26.47
C VAL A 350 5.63 18.40 -26.04
N PRO A 351 6.60 19.31 -25.83
CA PRO A 351 7.92 18.93 -25.32
C PRO A 351 7.78 18.22 -23.97
N ALA A 352 8.44 17.05 -23.85
CA ALA A 352 8.39 16.20 -22.66
C ALA A 352 9.14 16.85 -21.49
N PHE A 353 8.41 17.59 -20.64
CA PHE A 353 8.86 17.89 -19.28
C PHE A 353 8.33 16.82 -18.35
N ALA A 354 9.19 16.28 -17.48
CA ALA A 354 8.73 15.49 -16.34
C ALA A 354 8.12 16.44 -15.29
N PHE A 355 6.94 16.10 -14.80
CA PHE A 355 6.26 16.85 -13.76
C PHE A 355 5.58 15.90 -12.78
N LEU A 356 5.37 16.37 -11.56
CA LEU A 356 4.60 15.68 -10.53
C LEU A 356 3.38 16.54 -10.18
N ASN A 357 2.27 15.89 -9.85
CA ASN A 357 1.06 16.56 -9.42
C ASN A 357 0.88 16.40 -7.92
N GLY A 358 0.57 17.47 -7.20
CA GLY A 358 0.46 17.38 -5.75
C GLY A 358 -0.60 18.30 -5.19
N ILE A 359 -0.74 18.22 -3.88
CA ILE A 359 -1.64 19.07 -3.11
C ILE A 359 -0.88 19.74 -1.99
N ASP A 360 -1.36 20.90 -1.56
CA ASP A 360 -0.99 21.50 -0.29
C ASP A 360 -2.19 21.53 0.66
N VAL A 361 -1.94 21.27 1.95
CA VAL A 361 -3.00 21.06 2.96
C VAL A 361 -2.66 21.72 4.29
N ALA A 362 -3.69 22.14 5.02
CA ALA A 362 -3.62 22.69 6.37
C ALA A 362 -4.67 22.04 7.28
N SER A 363 -4.81 22.56 8.51
CA SER A 363 -5.85 22.14 9.45
C SER A 363 -7.30 22.29 8.97
N TYR A 364 -7.55 23.06 7.91
CA TYR A 364 -8.87 23.18 7.27
C TYR A 364 -9.22 21.95 6.41
N GLN A 365 -8.21 21.16 6.02
CA GLN A 365 -8.31 19.93 5.24
C GLN A 365 -8.02 18.68 6.09
N GLU A 366 -8.20 18.76 7.42
CA GLU A 366 -7.99 17.63 8.34
C GLU A 366 -8.87 16.43 7.92
N ALA A 367 -8.28 15.46 7.22
CA ALA A 367 -8.98 14.32 6.67
C ALA A 367 -8.21 13.03 6.93
N ALA A 368 -8.91 12.02 7.44
CA ALA A 368 -8.39 10.69 7.78
C ALA A 368 -8.06 9.81 6.55
N ALA A 369 -7.72 10.40 5.40
CA ALA A 369 -7.60 9.68 4.13
C ALA A 369 -6.67 10.32 3.09
N LEU A 370 -5.73 11.20 3.46
CA LEU A 370 -4.78 11.76 2.48
C LEU A 370 -4.02 10.66 1.74
N ASN A 371 -3.69 9.57 2.42
CA ASN A 371 -3.03 8.39 1.85
C ASN A 371 -3.81 7.70 0.71
N THR A 372 -5.11 7.93 0.59
CA THR A 372 -5.95 7.36 -0.47
C THR A 372 -5.99 8.20 -1.74
N LEU A 373 -5.50 9.45 -1.69
CA LEU A 373 -5.53 10.36 -2.82
C LEU A 373 -4.49 9.97 -3.87
N ALA A 374 -4.87 10.05 -5.14
CA ALA A 374 -3.99 9.76 -6.28
C ALA A 374 -3.13 10.99 -6.63
N VAL A 375 -2.22 11.38 -5.74
CA VAL A 375 -1.27 12.49 -5.91
C VAL A 375 0.16 11.97 -6.02
N ASP A 376 1.12 12.80 -6.43
CA ASP A 376 2.54 12.46 -6.50
C ASP A 376 3.35 13.07 -5.35
N PHE A 377 2.87 14.15 -4.70
CA PHE A 377 3.51 14.75 -3.51
C PHE A 377 2.50 15.49 -2.61
N TYR A 378 2.94 15.80 -1.38
CA TYR A 378 2.18 16.59 -0.40
C TYR A 378 3.01 17.77 0.15
N ILE A 379 2.41 18.96 0.25
CA ILE A 379 2.95 20.07 1.07
C ILE A 379 2.03 20.27 2.28
N ILE A 380 2.59 20.38 3.48
CA ILE A 380 1.81 20.42 4.72
C ILE A 380 2.10 21.71 5.49
N LYS A 381 1.05 22.44 5.89
CA LYS A 381 1.20 23.60 6.77
C LYS A 381 1.81 23.14 8.10
N ALA A 382 2.90 23.79 8.51
CA ALA A 382 3.54 23.48 9.79
C ALA A 382 3.25 24.53 10.86
N THR A 383 3.36 25.82 10.51
CA THR A 383 3.27 26.92 11.47
C THR A 383 2.76 28.19 10.78
N GLU A 384 2.35 29.17 11.57
CA GLU A 384 1.91 30.48 11.12
C GLU A 384 2.36 31.54 12.13
N GLY A 385 2.97 32.60 11.63
CA GLY A 385 3.40 33.73 12.44
C GLY A 385 4.44 33.39 13.53
N GLY A 386 4.69 34.36 14.41
CA GLY A 386 5.57 34.22 15.57
C GLY A 386 4.86 33.65 16.81
N GLY A 387 5.63 33.19 17.79
CA GLY A 387 5.11 32.80 19.11
C GLY A 387 4.78 31.30 19.27
N GLY A 388 5.26 30.45 18.37
CA GLY A 388 5.20 28.99 18.51
C GLY A 388 3.85 28.37 18.15
N TRP A 389 2.99 29.06 17.41
CA TRP A 389 1.77 28.44 16.88
C TRP A 389 2.14 27.40 15.81
N ALA A 390 1.65 26.17 16.00
CA ALA A 390 1.79 25.07 15.05
C ALA A 390 0.42 24.62 14.56
N ASP A 391 0.35 24.21 13.30
CA ASP A 391 -0.88 23.69 12.72
C ASP A 391 -1.26 22.38 13.42
N LYS A 392 -2.49 22.31 13.95
CA LYS A 392 -2.97 21.16 14.73
C LYS A 392 -3.01 19.85 13.92
N ALA A 393 -3.08 19.93 12.59
CA ALA A 393 -3.14 18.78 11.70
C ALA A 393 -1.76 18.40 11.11
N LEU A 394 -0.68 19.11 11.47
CA LEU A 394 0.68 18.80 11.00
C LEU A 394 1.02 17.31 11.22
N ALA A 395 0.81 16.81 12.44
CA ALA A 395 1.17 15.43 12.80
C ALA A 395 0.32 14.38 12.07
N SER A 396 -0.99 14.58 11.98
CA SER A 396 -1.91 13.65 11.32
C SER A 396 -1.71 13.64 9.80
N ASN A 397 -1.62 14.82 9.17
CA ASN A 397 -1.41 14.93 7.74
C ASN A 397 -0.04 14.38 7.34
N LEU A 398 0.99 14.61 8.16
CA LEU A 398 2.32 14.05 7.92
C LEU A 398 2.31 12.52 8.03
N ALA A 399 1.67 11.96 9.05
CA ALA A 399 1.58 10.51 9.22
C ALA A 399 0.93 9.85 8.00
N GLU A 400 -0.19 10.39 7.52
CA GLU A 400 -0.89 9.92 6.32
C GLU A 400 -0.03 10.06 5.06
N ALA A 401 0.60 11.23 4.84
CA ALA A 401 1.47 11.45 3.69
C ALA A 401 2.64 10.45 3.67
N ARG A 402 3.25 10.16 4.83
CA ARG A 402 4.38 9.21 4.94
C ARG A 402 3.99 7.77 4.66
N LEU A 403 2.75 7.35 4.92
CA LEU A 403 2.27 6.01 4.57
C LEU A 403 2.34 5.74 3.05
N THR A 404 2.33 6.78 2.23
CA THR A 404 2.37 6.65 0.76
C THR A 404 3.78 6.52 0.19
N GLY A 405 4.83 6.84 0.98
CA GLY A 405 6.20 6.91 0.48
C GLY A 405 6.48 8.04 -0.52
N ARG A 406 5.52 8.96 -0.71
CA ARG A 406 5.65 10.07 -1.67
C ARG A 406 6.45 11.24 -1.09
N PRO A 407 7.04 12.08 -1.95
CA PRO A 407 7.67 13.34 -1.55
C PRO A 407 6.78 14.22 -0.64
N VAL A 408 7.39 14.80 0.40
CA VAL A 408 6.71 15.68 1.37
C VAL A 408 7.44 17.02 1.46
N GLY A 409 6.68 18.09 1.61
CA GLY A 409 7.18 19.41 1.96
C GLY A 409 6.41 20.04 3.12
N PHE A 410 6.99 21.07 3.71
CA PHE A 410 6.43 21.82 4.82
C PHE A 410 6.41 23.31 4.50
N TYR A 411 5.33 24.00 4.84
CA TYR A 411 5.29 25.46 4.68
C TYR A 411 5.02 26.21 5.98
N HIS A 412 5.52 27.44 6.04
CA HIS A 412 5.28 28.41 7.10
C HIS A 412 4.51 29.61 6.54
N TYR A 413 3.36 29.92 7.13
CA TYR A 413 2.57 31.11 6.77
C TYR A 413 3.13 32.35 7.47
N ALA A 414 3.79 33.23 6.71
CA ALA A 414 4.48 34.39 7.28
C ALA A 414 3.51 35.45 7.84
N ARG A 415 3.86 36.10 8.95
CA ARG A 415 3.13 37.27 9.48
C ARG A 415 4.09 38.45 9.73
N PRO A 416 4.63 39.11 8.69
CA PRO A 416 5.66 40.15 8.82
C PRO A 416 5.09 41.48 9.35
N LEU A 417 4.62 41.48 10.59
CA LEU A 417 4.02 42.63 11.27
C LEU A 417 5.12 43.58 11.77
N ALA A 418 5.28 44.72 11.10
CA ALA A 418 6.29 45.73 11.42
C ALA A 418 6.13 46.35 12.83
N ASP A 419 4.90 46.38 13.36
CA ASP A 419 4.56 47.13 14.57
C ASP A 419 4.46 46.30 15.86
N THR A 420 4.52 44.96 15.77
CA THR A 420 4.29 44.05 16.92
C THR A 420 5.56 43.42 17.50
N GLY A 421 6.74 43.78 16.99
CA GLY A 421 8.02 43.18 17.40
C GLY A 421 8.25 41.77 16.83
N ASN A 422 7.43 41.33 15.88
CA ASN A 422 7.57 40.05 15.21
C ASN A 422 8.69 40.09 14.15
N THR A 423 9.63 39.15 14.21
CA THR A 423 10.85 39.16 13.38
C THR A 423 10.95 37.91 12.51
N ALA A 424 11.63 38.01 11.37
CA ALA A 424 11.92 36.89 10.48
C ALA A 424 12.56 35.73 11.22
N ARG A 425 13.51 36.05 12.10
CA ARG A 425 14.15 35.09 13.00
C ARG A 425 13.17 34.38 13.94
N ALA A 426 12.27 35.11 14.60
CA ALA A 426 11.33 34.50 15.53
C ALA A 426 10.36 33.51 14.84
N GLU A 427 9.91 33.86 13.62
CA GLU A 427 9.09 32.98 12.80
C GLU A 427 9.88 31.77 12.27
N ALA A 428 11.10 31.99 11.79
CA ALA A 428 11.98 30.90 11.34
C ALA A 428 12.30 29.93 12.47
N GLU A 429 12.61 30.43 13.67
CA GLU A 429 12.86 29.59 14.84
C GLU A 429 11.60 28.79 15.26
N SER A 430 10.42 29.41 15.21
CA SER A 430 9.15 28.73 15.48
C SER A 430 8.86 27.63 14.46
N PHE A 431 9.05 27.91 13.17
CA PHE A 431 8.92 26.92 12.09
C PHE A 431 9.89 25.76 12.28
N LEU A 432 11.19 26.06 12.45
CA LEU A 432 12.23 25.06 12.62
C LEU A 432 12.00 24.19 13.86
N ALA A 433 11.51 24.76 14.96
CA ALA A 433 11.15 24.00 16.16
C ALA A 433 10.03 22.99 15.89
N ALA A 434 9.05 23.35 15.06
CA ALA A 434 7.96 22.46 14.69
C ALA A 434 8.40 21.38 13.70
N VAL A 435 9.20 21.71 12.67
CA VAL A 435 9.50 20.76 11.57
C VAL A 435 10.74 19.89 11.79
N LYS A 436 11.77 20.36 12.51
CA LYS A 436 13.02 19.60 12.70
C LYS A 436 12.85 18.17 13.21
N PRO A 437 11.92 17.87 14.16
CA PRO A 437 11.68 16.50 14.60
C PRO A 437 11.11 15.57 13.52
N HIS A 438 10.62 16.14 12.42
CA HIS A 438 9.88 15.46 11.36
C HIS A 438 10.60 15.44 10.01
N LEU A 439 11.63 16.29 9.84
CA LEU A 439 12.39 16.39 8.61
C LEU A 439 13.19 15.10 8.36
N VAL A 440 13.05 14.57 7.16
CA VAL A 440 13.87 13.49 6.60
C VAL A 440 14.55 13.95 5.32
N ALA A 441 15.55 13.20 4.86
CA ALA A 441 16.23 13.49 3.60
C ALA A 441 15.24 13.51 2.43
N GLY A 442 15.32 14.54 1.59
CA GLY A 442 14.41 14.75 0.46
C GLY A 442 13.18 15.60 0.77
N ASP A 443 12.95 15.97 2.04
CA ASP A 443 11.88 16.90 2.37
C ASP A 443 12.18 18.33 1.91
N ARG A 444 11.11 19.06 1.56
CA ARG A 444 11.18 20.45 1.11
C ARG A 444 10.56 21.40 2.12
N VAL A 445 11.04 22.64 2.09
CA VAL A 445 10.56 23.70 2.99
C VAL A 445 10.20 24.94 2.16
N PHE A 446 9.08 25.56 2.50
CA PHE A 446 8.50 26.67 1.77
C PHE A 446 8.15 27.82 2.72
N LEU A 447 8.45 29.04 2.29
CA LEU A 447 7.92 30.25 2.92
C LEU A 447 6.65 30.68 2.18
N ASP A 448 5.53 30.68 2.86
CA ASP A 448 4.26 31.16 2.33
C ASP A 448 4.11 32.67 2.59
N TRP A 449 4.15 33.46 1.52
CA TRP A 449 4.22 34.92 1.54
C TRP A 449 2.99 35.58 0.89
N GLU A 450 1.92 35.65 1.67
CA GLU A 450 0.65 36.21 1.21
C GLU A 450 -0.01 37.17 2.22
N ALA A 451 0.54 37.29 3.43
CA ALA A 451 -0.01 38.09 4.51
C ALA A 451 0.19 39.61 4.32
N GLU A 452 0.10 40.37 5.41
CA GLU A 452 0.33 41.82 5.42
C GLU A 452 1.78 42.19 5.05
N ASN A 453 2.05 43.47 4.76
CA ASN A 453 3.42 44.01 4.54
C ASN A 453 4.27 43.28 3.49
N GLN A 454 3.66 42.81 2.40
CA GLN A 454 4.33 42.05 1.34
C GLN A 454 5.54 42.77 0.68
N HIS A 455 5.66 44.10 0.86
CA HIS A 455 6.81 44.90 0.42
C HIS A 455 8.10 44.61 1.20
N ARG A 456 8.03 43.89 2.33
CA ARG A 456 9.16 43.53 3.19
C ARG A 456 9.95 42.33 2.64
N THR A 457 10.47 42.46 1.42
CA THR A 457 11.26 41.40 0.77
C THR A 457 12.58 41.12 1.51
N ASP A 458 13.08 42.11 2.27
CA ASP A 458 14.20 41.99 3.21
C ASP A 458 13.92 40.97 4.33
N TRP A 459 12.70 41.01 4.87
CA TRP A 459 12.26 40.11 5.93
C TRP A 459 12.14 38.69 5.39
N ALA A 460 11.55 38.52 4.20
CA ALA A 460 11.43 37.22 3.54
C ALA A 460 12.82 36.60 3.29
N LEU A 461 13.77 37.41 2.81
CA LEU A 461 15.16 36.99 2.60
C LEU A 461 15.81 36.50 3.90
N GLU A 462 15.66 37.25 5.00
CA GLU A 462 16.23 36.83 6.29
C GLU A 462 15.65 35.49 6.76
N TRP A 463 14.34 35.29 6.64
CA TRP A 463 13.70 34.02 7.00
C TRP A 463 14.25 32.86 6.17
N LEU A 464 14.32 33.04 4.84
CA LEU A 464 14.83 32.02 3.91
C LEU A 464 16.29 31.69 4.19
N ASP A 465 17.15 32.69 4.43
CA ASP A 465 18.57 32.49 4.78
C ASP A 465 18.72 31.71 6.11
N ILE A 466 17.91 32.00 7.12
CA ILE A 466 17.93 31.28 8.41
C ILE A 466 17.51 29.82 8.24
N VAL A 467 16.41 29.58 7.51
CA VAL A 467 15.90 28.23 7.31
C VAL A 467 16.86 27.42 6.45
N ALA A 468 17.38 27.98 5.36
CA ALA A 468 18.36 27.32 4.50
C ALA A 468 19.61 26.89 5.28
N GLU A 469 20.13 27.78 6.11
CA GLU A 469 21.30 27.48 6.95
C GLU A 469 20.99 26.40 7.99
N ALA A 470 19.79 26.39 8.57
CA ALA A 470 19.40 25.44 9.60
C ALA A 470 19.03 24.04 9.06
N THR A 471 18.48 23.95 7.85
CA THR A 471 18.08 22.68 7.22
C THR A 471 19.12 22.12 6.28
N LYS A 472 20.13 22.92 5.88
CA LYS A 472 21.10 22.58 4.83
C LYS A 472 20.43 22.21 3.50
N SER A 473 19.25 22.78 3.25
CA SER A 473 18.47 22.63 2.02
C SER A 473 18.05 24.01 1.50
N THR A 474 17.77 24.11 0.20
CA THR A 474 17.29 25.36 -0.40
C THR A 474 15.77 25.47 -0.23
N PRO A 475 15.25 26.37 0.63
CA PRO A 475 13.83 26.66 0.68
C PRO A 475 13.36 27.35 -0.60
N ALA A 476 12.07 27.22 -0.91
CA ALA A 476 11.42 28.02 -1.95
C ALA A 476 10.44 29.01 -1.31
N ILE A 477 10.10 30.07 -2.04
CA ILE A 477 9.08 31.04 -1.61
C ILE A 477 7.80 30.84 -2.42
N TYR A 478 6.64 30.81 -1.75
CA TYR A 478 5.33 30.86 -2.38
C TYR A 478 4.87 32.30 -2.53
N LEU A 479 4.49 32.68 -3.75
CA LEU A 479 3.94 34.00 -4.06
C LEU A 479 2.81 33.91 -5.08
N ASN A 480 1.77 34.69 -4.86
CA ASN A 480 0.79 34.99 -5.90
C ASN A 480 1.22 36.20 -6.75
N ALA A 481 0.52 36.43 -7.87
CA ALA A 481 0.80 37.55 -8.77
C ALA A 481 0.77 38.94 -8.09
N ALA A 482 -0.07 39.14 -7.08
CA ALA A 482 -0.15 40.41 -6.36
C ALA A 482 1.08 40.64 -5.48
N ALA A 483 1.55 39.60 -4.78
CA ALA A 483 2.73 39.64 -3.94
C ALA A 483 4.03 39.82 -4.75
N ILE A 484 4.10 39.24 -5.95
CA ILE A 484 5.23 39.44 -6.88
C ILE A 484 5.30 40.89 -7.33
N ASN A 485 4.20 41.44 -7.85
CA ASN A 485 4.23 42.74 -8.51
C ASN A 485 4.17 43.93 -7.53
N GLY A 486 3.43 43.77 -6.43
CA GLY A 486 3.07 44.88 -5.55
C GLY A 486 2.19 45.94 -6.23
N PRO A 487 1.86 47.02 -5.50
CA PRO A 487 1.19 48.18 -6.07
C PRO A 487 2.00 48.81 -7.21
N ARG A 488 1.33 49.33 -8.25
CA ARG A 488 1.97 49.95 -9.43
C ARG A 488 2.91 51.11 -9.07
N ASP A 489 2.59 51.83 -8.00
CA ASP A 489 3.31 52.98 -7.48
C ASP A 489 4.38 52.62 -6.44
N ASN A 490 4.40 51.38 -5.95
CA ASN A 490 5.39 50.87 -5.03
C ASN A 490 5.65 49.37 -5.29
N PRO A 491 6.24 49.02 -6.45
CA PRO A 491 6.49 47.64 -6.80
C PRO A 491 7.47 47.00 -5.82
N HIS A 492 7.28 45.72 -5.53
CA HIS A 492 8.17 44.99 -4.64
C HIS A 492 9.49 44.65 -5.35
N ASP A 493 10.61 44.79 -4.65
CA ASP A 493 11.93 44.41 -5.16
C ASP A 493 12.32 43.02 -4.65
N TRP A 494 12.16 42.02 -5.51
CA TRP A 494 12.49 40.63 -5.23
C TRP A 494 13.92 40.25 -5.62
N SER A 495 14.72 41.16 -6.18
CA SER A 495 16.03 40.86 -6.80
C SER A 495 16.96 40.03 -5.92
N SER A 496 17.00 40.32 -4.61
CA SER A 496 17.86 39.60 -3.66
C SER A 496 17.34 38.21 -3.28
N VAL A 497 16.02 38.01 -3.33
CA VAL A 497 15.38 36.71 -3.06
C VAL A 497 15.43 35.85 -4.32
N GLU A 498 15.02 36.37 -5.48
CA GLU A 498 14.99 35.62 -6.73
C GLU A 498 16.39 35.23 -7.22
N ALA A 499 17.45 35.92 -6.79
CA ALA A 499 18.82 35.51 -7.08
C ALA A 499 19.26 34.23 -6.36
N LYS A 500 18.55 33.82 -5.30
CA LYS A 500 18.95 32.71 -4.41
C LYS A 500 17.90 31.61 -4.31
N TYR A 501 16.62 31.99 -4.20
CA TYR A 501 15.55 31.09 -3.79
C TYR A 501 14.52 30.90 -4.91
N PRO A 502 14.19 29.66 -5.28
CA PRO A 502 13.23 29.37 -6.32
C PRO A 502 11.78 29.71 -5.92
N LEU A 503 10.91 29.85 -6.92
CA LEU A 503 9.51 30.25 -6.76
C LEU A 503 8.56 29.06 -6.82
N TRP A 504 7.63 29.01 -5.87
CA TRP A 504 6.33 28.34 -5.98
C TRP A 504 5.27 29.40 -6.32
N TYR A 505 4.83 29.44 -7.57
CA TYR A 505 3.92 30.48 -8.04
C TYR A 505 2.46 30.09 -7.83
N ALA A 506 1.59 31.04 -7.47
CA ALA A 506 0.15 30.86 -7.45
C ALA A 506 -0.60 31.85 -8.34
N GLY A 507 -1.57 31.35 -9.09
CA GLY A 507 -2.40 32.14 -10.00
C GLY A 507 -2.22 31.74 -11.46
N GLY A 508 -2.56 32.63 -12.40
CA GLY A 508 -2.57 32.32 -13.83
C GLY A 508 -3.99 32.30 -14.40
N LYS A 509 -4.11 32.10 -15.72
CA LYS A 509 -5.40 32.20 -16.43
C LYS A 509 -6.41 31.10 -16.09
N HIS A 510 -5.98 30.10 -15.32
CA HIS A 510 -6.73 28.90 -15.04
C HIS A 510 -6.99 28.65 -13.55
N TYR A 511 -6.81 29.70 -12.74
CA TYR A 511 -7.03 29.70 -11.28
C TYR A 511 -8.53 29.74 -10.93
N ASP A 512 -9.26 28.73 -11.42
CA ASP A 512 -10.69 28.49 -11.26
C ASP A 512 -10.93 27.03 -10.82
N GLU A 513 -12.18 26.59 -10.70
CA GLU A 513 -12.52 25.20 -10.35
C GLU A 513 -11.91 24.18 -11.33
N GLN A 514 -11.26 23.14 -10.79
CA GLN A 514 -10.64 22.07 -11.56
C GLN A 514 -11.08 20.70 -11.04
N THR A 515 -11.30 19.76 -11.96
CA THR A 515 -11.54 18.35 -11.60
C THR A 515 -10.37 17.49 -12.05
N GLY A 516 -9.77 16.78 -11.09
CA GLY A 516 -8.57 15.99 -11.31
C GLY A 516 -7.33 16.81 -11.67
N PHE A 517 -6.24 16.11 -11.98
CA PHE A 517 -5.03 16.70 -12.54
C PHE A 517 -5.18 16.82 -14.05
N THR A 518 -5.82 17.88 -14.50
CA THR A 518 -5.85 18.22 -15.93
C THR A 518 -4.67 19.16 -16.19
N PRO A 519 -3.56 18.69 -16.76
CA PRO A 519 -2.38 19.52 -16.92
C PRO A 519 -2.66 20.63 -17.93
N LEU A 520 -2.45 21.87 -17.51
CA LEU A 520 -2.12 22.96 -18.41
C LEU A 520 -0.59 22.97 -18.51
N ALA A 521 -0.05 22.24 -19.46
CA ALA A 521 1.40 22.18 -19.71
C ALA A 521 2.01 23.54 -20.16
N VAL A 522 1.26 24.65 -20.06
CA VAL A 522 1.55 25.91 -20.73
C VAL A 522 1.21 27.10 -19.83
N GLU A 523 1.96 27.32 -18.76
CA GLU A 523 2.06 28.68 -18.19
C GLU A 523 3.40 29.03 -17.51
N LEU A 524 4.43 28.17 -17.55
CA LEU A 524 5.75 28.54 -17.03
C LEU A 524 6.41 29.70 -17.80
N THR A 525 6.10 29.86 -19.08
CA THR A 525 6.82 30.79 -19.96
C THR A 525 6.53 32.27 -19.68
N GLN A 526 5.70 32.60 -18.68
CA GLN A 526 5.26 33.99 -18.44
C GLN A 526 5.71 34.62 -17.11
N VAL A 527 6.20 33.84 -16.13
CA VAL A 527 6.65 34.39 -14.84
C VAL A 527 8.19 34.44 -14.81
N GLY A 528 8.74 35.64 -14.98
CA GLY A 528 10.18 35.85 -14.84
C GLY A 528 10.61 35.77 -13.38
N TRP A 529 11.44 34.78 -13.04
CA TRP A 529 12.05 34.62 -11.72
C TRP A 529 13.47 34.07 -11.88
N ALA A 530 14.49 34.77 -11.39
CA ALA A 530 15.88 34.47 -11.73
C ALA A 530 16.35 33.06 -11.29
N ALA A 531 15.99 32.60 -10.09
CA ALA A 531 16.25 31.25 -9.60
C ALA A 531 15.30 30.18 -10.18
N GLY A 532 14.35 30.60 -11.02
CA GLY A 532 13.37 29.74 -11.66
C GLY A 532 12.12 29.46 -10.83
N VAL A 533 11.05 29.08 -11.54
CA VAL A 533 9.79 28.63 -10.96
C VAL A 533 9.80 27.10 -10.93
N ILE A 534 9.75 26.52 -9.73
CA ILE A 534 9.86 25.07 -9.53
C ILE A 534 8.51 24.41 -9.28
N MET A 535 7.51 25.18 -8.85
CA MET A 535 6.18 24.67 -8.55
C MET A 535 5.13 25.71 -8.91
N TRP A 536 3.94 25.25 -9.30
CA TRP A 536 2.80 26.11 -9.63
C TRP A 536 1.53 25.59 -8.97
N GLN A 537 0.94 26.40 -8.09
CA GLN A 537 -0.43 26.22 -7.61
C GLN A 537 -1.38 26.84 -8.64
N TYR A 538 -2.07 25.98 -9.39
CA TYR A 538 -2.89 26.42 -10.52
C TYR A 538 -4.37 26.54 -10.17
N THR A 539 -4.79 26.09 -8.99
CA THR A 539 -6.14 26.32 -8.45
C THR A 539 -6.17 26.13 -6.93
N ALA A 540 -7.10 26.83 -6.27
CA ALA A 540 -7.51 26.60 -4.87
C ALA A 540 -8.86 25.88 -4.74
N LYS A 541 -9.45 25.46 -5.87
CA LYS A 541 -10.78 24.84 -5.96
C LYS A 541 -10.72 23.52 -6.72
N GLY A 542 -9.71 22.72 -6.42
CA GLY A 542 -9.51 21.40 -6.98
C GLY A 542 -10.44 20.36 -6.38
N ARG A 543 -10.91 19.44 -7.21
CA ARG A 543 -11.69 18.26 -6.80
C ARG A 543 -10.96 16.98 -7.20
N LEU A 544 -10.59 16.18 -6.21
CA LEU A 544 -9.97 14.86 -6.41
C LEU A 544 -10.91 13.77 -5.91
N ASN A 545 -10.91 12.63 -6.61
CA ASN A 545 -11.66 11.46 -6.16
C ASN A 545 -11.14 10.98 -4.80
N GLY A 546 -12.04 10.73 -3.85
CA GLY A 546 -11.69 10.36 -2.48
C GLY A 546 -11.55 11.52 -1.50
N TYR A 547 -11.82 12.77 -1.92
CA TYR A 547 -11.84 13.92 -1.01
C TYR A 547 -13.00 14.88 -1.28
N ASP A 548 -13.88 15.00 -0.29
CA ASP A 548 -15.09 15.83 -0.35
C ASP A 548 -14.79 17.26 0.13
N GLY A 549 -14.07 18.03 -0.69
CA GLY A 549 -13.66 19.40 -0.36
C GLY A 549 -12.88 20.08 -1.47
N ASP A 550 -12.62 21.39 -1.30
CA ASP A 550 -11.69 22.11 -2.18
C ASP A 550 -10.25 21.77 -1.76
N LEU A 551 -9.41 21.53 -2.76
CA LEU A 551 -7.99 21.29 -2.61
C LEU A 551 -7.19 22.27 -3.45
N ASP A 552 -6.08 22.73 -2.90
CA ASP A 552 -5.06 23.46 -3.65
C ASP A 552 -4.27 22.45 -4.50
N LEU A 553 -4.33 22.59 -5.83
CA LEU A 553 -3.66 21.67 -6.76
C LEU A 553 -2.40 22.30 -7.33
N ASN A 554 -1.34 21.50 -7.34
CA ASN A 554 0.00 21.94 -7.66
C ASN A 554 0.64 21.07 -8.75
N VAL A 555 1.50 21.68 -9.55
CA VAL A 555 2.44 21.00 -10.44
C VAL A 555 3.86 21.32 -10.00
N TRP A 556 4.64 20.30 -9.70
CA TRP A 556 6.10 20.39 -9.55
C TRP A 556 6.76 20.16 -10.90
N TYR A 557 7.65 21.05 -11.30
CA TYR A 557 8.34 21.00 -12.59
C TYR A 557 9.67 20.28 -12.49
N GLY A 558 9.60 18.97 -12.29
CA GLY A 558 10.73 18.08 -12.28
C GLY A 558 10.30 16.64 -12.04
N THR A 559 11.27 15.73 -12.09
CA THR A 559 11.10 14.35 -11.66
C THR A 559 11.06 14.25 -10.13
N ALA A 560 10.72 13.07 -9.61
CA ALA A 560 10.90 12.75 -8.18
C ALA A 560 12.38 12.81 -7.77
N GLN A 561 13.32 12.55 -8.68
CA GLN A 561 14.74 12.70 -8.39
C GLN A 561 15.15 14.17 -8.25
N ASP A 562 14.63 15.05 -9.11
CA ASP A 562 14.82 16.50 -9.00
C ASP A 562 14.28 17.05 -7.66
N TRP A 563 13.22 16.42 -7.13
CA TRP A 563 12.72 16.70 -5.79
C TRP A 563 13.72 16.29 -4.70
N LEU A 564 14.35 15.12 -4.80
CA LEU A 564 15.33 14.66 -3.80
C LEU A 564 16.65 15.47 -3.86
N ASP A 565 17.07 15.88 -5.06
CA ASP A 565 18.38 16.50 -5.32
C ASP A 565 18.49 17.98 -4.90
N GLY A 566 17.48 18.55 -4.25
CA GLY A 566 17.57 19.94 -3.78
C GLY A 566 17.16 21.00 -4.81
N GLY A 567 16.75 20.63 -6.02
CA GLY A 567 15.89 21.47 -6.88
C GLY A 567 15.80 20.94 -8.31
N ALA A 568 14.63 21.11 -8.94
CA ALA A 568 14.54 21.05 -10.38
C ALA A 568 15.53 22.05 -10.98
N LYS A 569 16.37 21.60 -11.91
CA LYS A 569 17.09 22.52 -12.78
C LYS A 569 16.02 23.29 -13.56
N ALA A 570 15.69 24.50 -13.12
CA ALA A 570 15.14 25.48 -14.04
C ALA A 570 16.07 25.50 -15.26
N PRO A 571 15.55 25.55 -16.49
CA PRO A 571 16.39 25.51 -17.68
C PRO A 571 17.35 26.69 -17.59
N LEU A 572 18.61 26.41 -17.28
CA LEU A 572 19.68 27.35 -17.50
C LEU A 572 19.61 27.68 -18.98
N HIS A 573 19.32 28.95 -19.25
CA HIS A 573 19.39 29.52 -20.58
C HIS A 573 20.87 29.46 -21.00
N GLU A 574 21.28 28.33 -21.57
CA GLU A 574 22.36 28.29 -22.53
C GLU A 574 21.73 27.96 -23.88
N PRO A 575 21.79 28.85 -24.89
CA PRO A 575 21.50 28.44 -26.25
C PRO A 575 22.53 27.37 -26.62
N ALA A 576 22.08 26.15 -26.86
CA ALA A 576 22.92 25.10 -27.41
C ALA A 576 23.62 25.64 -28.68
N PRO A 577 24.93 25.42 -28.86
CA PRO A 577 25.59 25.79 -30.10
C PRO A 577 24.86 25.10 -31.27
N ASN A 578 24.50 25.89 -32.29
CA ASN A 578 23.79 25.38 -33.46
C ASN A 578 24.47 24.11 -33.99
N PRO A 579 23.71 23.02 -34.26
CA PRO A 579 24.28 21.87 -34.96
C PRO A 579 24.79 22.30 -36.34
N PRO A 580 25.89 21.72 -36.85
CA PRO A 580 26.41 22.06 -38.17
C PRO A 580 25.34 21.80 -39.22
N VAL A 581 25.11 22.79 -40.08
CA VAL A 581 24.18 22.70 -41.22
C VAL A 581 24.68 21.60 -42.16
N VAL A 582 24.02 20.45 -42.16
CA VAL A 582 24.18 19.43 -43.20
C VAL A 582 23.11 19.69 -44.25
N THR A 583 23.52 20.23 -45.39
CA THR A 583 22.66 20.33 -46.58
C THR A 583 22.33 18.94 -47.12
N PRO A 584 21.08 18.63 -47.46
CA PRO A 584 20.74 17.34 -48.09
C PRO A 584 21.35 17.23 -49.49
N PRO A 585 21.75 16.02 -49.94
CA PRO A 585 22.28 15.80 -51.27
C PRO A 585 21.17 15.85 -52.35
N PRO A 586 21.52 16.16 -53.62
CA PRO A 586 20.56 16.26 -54.72
C PRO A 586 19.96 14.89 -55.10
N PRO A 587 18.77 14.85 -55.74
CA PRO A 587 18.10 13.60 -56.08
C PRO A 587 18.85 12.88 -57.21
N ALA A 588 19.11 11.58 -57.02
CA ALA A 588 19.61 10.70 -58.06
C ALA A 588 18.45 10.01 -58.77
N THR A 589 18.63 9.90 -60.08
CA THR A 589 17.75 9.47 -61.17
C THR A 589 17.34 8.00 -61.11
N ASP A 590 16.20 7.73 -61.75
CA ASP A 590 15.55 6.44 -61.95
C ASP A 590 16.48 5.28 -62.35
N ASP A 591 16.20 4.08 -61.83
CA ASP A 591 16.34 2.86 -62.61
C ASP A 591 15.23 1.85 -62.25
N GLU A 592 14.39 1.58 -63.25
CA GLU A 592 13.07 0.93 -63.18
C GLU A 592 13.14 -0.62 -63.04
N ALA A 593 14.26 -1.15 -62.55
CA ALA A 593 14.54 -2.60 -62.53
C ALA A 593 14.52 -3.28 -61.14
N ASP A 594 14.48 -2.53 -60.04
CA ASP A 594 14.54 -3.11 -58.66
C ASP A 594 13.17 -3.17 -57.94
N LEU A 595 12.13 -2.54 -58.50
CA LEU A 595 10.77 -2.55 -57.93
C LEU A 595 9.97 -3.81 -58.30
N LEU A 596 10.36 -4.53 -59.36
CA LEU A 596 9.66 -5.73 -59.84
C LEU A 596 10.09 -7.02 -59.10
N GLY A 597 11.27 -7.03 -58.46
CA GLY A 597 11.76 -8.16 -57.66
C GLY A 597 11.13 -8.25 -56.27
N ARG A 598 10.88 -7.11 -55.61
CA ARG A 598 10.43 -7.05 -54.22
C ARG A 598 8.90 -7.16 -54.06
N PHE A 599 8.15 -6.95 -55.14
CA PHE A 599 6.68 -7.10 -55.17
C PHE A 599 6.22 -8.55 -55.39
N THR A 600 7.09 -9.41 -55.91
CA THR A 600 6.76 -10.78 -56.33
C THR A 600 6.99 -11.83 -55.23
N GLU A 601 7.70 -11.48 -54.15
CA GLU A 601 8.02 -12.40 -53.04
C GLU A 601 7.01 -12.33 -51.86
N PHE A 602 6.21 -11.26 -51.78
CA PHE A 602 5.26 -11.04 -50.69
C PHE A 602 3.85 -11.65 -50.93
N LEU A 603 3.48 -12.03 -52.17
CA LEU A 603 2.09 -12.42 -52.51
C LEU A 603 1.92 -13.77 -53.23
N GLY A 604 2.87 -14.70 -53.12
CA GLY A 604 2.79 -15.99 -53.82
C GLY A 604 2.53 -17.21 -52.93
N LYS A 605 1.24 -17.53 -52.62
CA LYS A 605 0.63 -18.89 -52.47
C LYS A 605 -0.37 -19.05 -51.29
N LYS A 606 -1.62 -18.59 -51.49
CA LYS A 606 -2.82 -19.47 -51.55
C LYS A 606 -4.07 -18.65 -51.92
N TRP A 607 -4.68 -19.05 -53.04
CA TRP A 607 -6.02 -18.70 -53.54
C TRP A 607 -6.15 -17.26 -54.11
N ILE A 608 -6.47 -17.01 -55.39
CA ILE A 608 -7.11 -17.81 -56.45
C ILE A 608 -6.48 -17.49 -57.81
N ALA A 609 -5.90 -18.50 -58.44
CA ALA A 609 -5.80 -18.62 -59.89
C ALA A 609 -7.12 -19.23 -60.38
N GLU A 610 -8.14 -18.39 -60.60
CA GLU A 610 -9.40 -18.78 -61.23
C GLU A 610 -10.20 -17.55 -61.71
N PHE A 611 -9.51 -16.51 -62.18
CA PHE A 611 -10.21 -15.43 -62.88
C PHE A 611 -9.78 -15.11 -64.31
N LEU A 612 -8.56 -15.33 -64.79
CA LEU A 612 -8.26 -15.04 -66.20
C LEU A 612 -7.30 -16.06 -66.82
N ASN A 613 -7.89 -17.21 -67.15
CA ASN A 613 -7.49 -17.97 -68.31
C ASN A 613 -7.87 -17.15 -69.56
N ARG A 614 -7.00 -17.19 -70.57
CA ARG A 614 -7.07 -16.64 -71.95
C ARG A 614 -6.35 -15.30 -72.15
N GLU A 615 -5.40 -15.16 -73.07
CA GLU A 615 -4.82 -16.02 -74.12
C GLU A 615 -3.55 -15.29 -74.60
N ASN A 616 -2.35 -15.87 -74.47
CA ASN A 616 -1.53 -16.43 -75.56
C ASN A 616 -1.22 -15.51 -76.77
N ASN A 617 -0.04 -14.88 -76.75
CA ASN A 617 0.96 -14.93 -77.83
C ASN A 617 2.31 -14.34 -77.39
#